data_AF-U3U6E5-F1
#
_entry.id   AF-U3U6E5-F1
#
_cell.length_a   1.000
_cell.length_b   1.000
_cell.length_c   1.000
_cell.angle_alpha   90.00
_cell.angle_beta   90.00
_cell.angle_gamma   90.00
#
_symmetry.space_group_name_H-M   'P 1'
#
loop_
_entity.id
_entity.type
_entity.pdbx_description
1 polymer ?
#
loop_
_entity_poly.entity_id
_entity_poly.type
_entity_poly.pdbx_seq_one_letter_code
_entity_poly.pdbx_strand_id
1 'polypeptide(L)'
;MILQVIEELKRYPFVQQAGRAQVQMLPLGVAGLITSWNSNAGFICHKLATAIAAGCTAVIKPSEFSLLQTQVITKALHTAGLPAGVFNIVTGRGASVGEALSRSPQVAKISFTGSTATGKADRT
;
A
#
# COMPACT_ATOMS: atom_id res chain seq x y z
N MET A 1 20.23 2.79 -5.72
CA MET A 1 19.33 2.29 -4.65
C MET A 1 18.06 1.66 -5.21
N ILE A 2 17.15 2.37 -5.91
CA ILE A 2 15.87 1.77 -6.35
C ILE A 2 16.00 0.69 -7.44
N LEU A 3 16.91 0.87 -8.40
CA LEU A 3 17.18 -0.12 -9.45
C LEU A 3 17.74 -1.43 -8.88
N GLN A 4 18.51 -1.34 -7.80
CA GLN A 4 19.03 -2.51 -7.10
C GLN A 4 17.89 -3.31 -6.46
N VAL A 5 16.94 -2.64 -5.80
CA VAL A 5 15.76 -3.30 -5.22
C VAL A 5 14.93 -4.03 -6.28
N ILE A 6 14.78 -3.43 -7.47
CA ILE A 6 14.07 -4.07 -8.58
C ILE A 6 14.81 -5.35 -9.03
N GLU A 7 16.13 -5.30 -9.14
CA GLU A 7 16.91 -6.46 -9.56
C GLU A 7 16.90 -7.58 -8.51
N GLU A 8 16.98 -7.22 -7.22
CA GLU A 8 16.83 -8.17 -6.12
C GLU A 8 15.45 -8.83 -6.12
N LEU A 9 14.38 -8.06 -6.35
CA LEU A 9 13.01 -8.58 -6.39
C LEU A 9 12.83 -9.65 -7.47
N LYS A 10 13.47 -9.51 -8.64
CA LYS A 10 13.42 -10.53 -9.71
C LYS A 10 14.03 -11.87 -9.28
N ARG A 11 14.96 -11.84 -8.34
CA ARG A 11 15.70 -13.01 -7.85
C ARG A 11 15.21 -13.47 -6.49
N TYR A 12 14.25 -12.77 -5.90
CA TYR A 12 13.77 -13.05 -4.57
C TYR A 12 13.09 -14.43 -4.53
N PRO A 13 13.55 -15.37 -3.71
CA PRO A 13 13.00 -16.72 -3.66
C PRO A 13 11.69 -16.72 -2.86
N PHE A 14 10.59 -16.43 -3.54
CA PHE A 14 9.23 -16.56 -3.01
C PHE A 14 8.86 -17.99 -2.62
N VAL A 15 9.65 -18.97 -3.04
CA VAL A 15 9.52 -20.37 -2.68
C VAL A 15 10.88 -20.87 -2.20
N GLN A 16 10.93 -21.46 -1.01
CA GLN A 16 12.15 -21.96 -0.38
C GLN A 16 11.93 -23.37 0.18
N GLN A 17 12.97 -24.21 0.08
CA GLN A 17 12.96 -25.54 0.69
C GLN A 17 13.49 -25.47 2.13
N ALA A 18 12.71 -25.98 3.08
CA ALA A 18 13.04 -26.10 4.49
C ALA A 18 13.07 -27.60 4.88
N GLY A 19 14.21 -28.24 4.63
CA GLY A 19 14.37 -29.68 4.82
C GLY A 19 13.45 -30.47 3.89
N ARG A 20 12.43 -31.13 4.45
CA ARG A 20 11.42 -31.89 3.68
C ARG A 20 10.15 -31.07 3.35
N ALA A 21 10.04 -29.85 3.86
CA ALA A 21 8.89 -28.97 3.63
C ALA A 21 9.24 -27.86 2.62
N GLN A 22 8.22 -27.32 1.97
CA GLN A 22 8.33 -26.14 1.12
C GLN A 22 7.62 -24.96 1.80
N VAL A 23 8.28 -23.81 1.83
CA VAL A 23 7.71 -22.55 2.32
C VAL A 23 7.49 -21.64 1.12
N GLN A 24 6.25 -21.24 0.88
CA GLN A 24 5.87 -20.32 -0.19
C GLN A 24 5.30 -19.03 0.40
N MET A 25 5.80 -17.90 -0.08
CA MET A 25 5.29 -16.57 0.19
C MET A 25 4.26 -16.19 -0.87
N LEU A 26 3.01 -15.98 -0.45
CA LEU A 26 1.89 -15.62 -1.30
C LEU A 26 1.42 -14.19 -1.00
N PRO A 27 0.84 -13.48 -1.99
CA PRO A 27 0.22 -12.20 -1.75
C PRO A 27 -0.92 -12.35 -0.75
N LEU A 28 -1.03 -11.38 0.14
CA LEU A 28 -2.06 -11.40 1.19
C LEU A 28 -3.45 -11.01 0.65
N GLY A 29 -3.51 -10.30 -0.48
CA GLY A 29 -4.75 -9.81 -1.09
C GLY A 29 -4.74 -8.28 -1.22
N VAL A 30 -5.88 -7.64 -0.94
CA VAL A 30 -6.01 -6.18 -1.01
C VAL A 30 -5.37 -5.52 0.22
N ALA A 31 -4.45 -4.58 -0.01
CA ALA A 31 -3.83 -3.77 1.04
C ALA A 31 -4.48 -2.38 1.15
N GLY A 32 -4.93 -2.01 2.34
CA GLY A 32 -5.35 -0.65 2.66
C GLY A 32 -4.15 0.19 3.10
N LEU A 33 -3.84 1.23 2.33
CA LEU A 33 -2.69 2.11 2.55
C LEU A 33 -3.17 3.47 3.04
N ILE A 34 -2.95 3.78 4.32
CA ILE A 34 -3.34 5.07 4.92
C ILE A 34 -2.07 5.91 5.12
N THR A 35 -2.03 7.10 4.54
CA THR A 35 -0.82 7.96 4.51
C THR A 35 -1.05 9.34 5.13
N SER A 36 -0.03 9.86 5.80
CA SER A 36 -0.04 11.20 6.40
C SER A 36 0.27 12.30 5.39
N TRP A 37 0.04 13.55 5.78
CA TRP A 37 0.16 14.72 4.91
C TRP A 37 1.60 15.18 4.64
N ASN A 38 2.50 14.96 5.60
CA ASN A 38 3.84 15.58 5.63
C ASN A 38 4.83 15.04 4.58
N SER A 39 4.61 13.82 4.07
CA SER A 39 5.41 13.24 2.98
C SER A 39 4.55 12.32 2.12
N ASN A 40 3.34 12.78 1.80
CA ASN A 40 2.29 11.94 1.24
C ASN A 40 2.71 11.24 -0.05
N ALA A 41 3.35 11.96 -0.97
CA ALA A 41 3.84 11.38 -2.22
C ALA A 41 4.84 10.23 -1.97
N GLY A 42 5.80 10.44 -1.06
CA GLY A 42 6.78 9.42 -0.68
C GLY A 42 6.13 8.20 -0.03
N PHE A 43 5.17 8.42 0.88
CA PHE A 43 4.44 7.33 1.54
C PHE A 43 3.62 6.51 0.55
N ILE A 44 2.91 7.15 -0.39
CA ILE A 44 2.16 6.45 -1.43
C ILE A 44 3.11 5.59 -2.26
N CYS A 45 4.17 6.17 -2.82
CA CYS A 45 5.10 5.45 -3.68
C CYS A 45 5.74 4.26 -2.97
N HIS A 46 6.23 4.46 -1.74
CA HIS A 46 6.91 3.38 -1.01
C HIS A 46 5.95 2.25 -0.62
N LYS A 47 4.77 2.58 -0.07
CA LYS A 47 3.79 1.58 0.35
C LYS A 47 3.18 0.83 -0.84
N LEU A 48 2.92 1.54 -1.95
CA LEU A 48 2.37 0.92 -3.15
C LEU A 48 3.41 0.02 -3.83
N ALA A 49 4.66 0.48 -3.94
CA ALA A 49 5.73 -0.34 -4.52
C ALA A 49 5.93 -1.65 -3.76
N THR A 50 5.91 -1.63 -2.42
CA THR A 50 6.04 -2.86 -1.63
C THR A 50 4.83 -3.77 -1.73
N ALA A 51 3.61 -3.22 -1.80
CA ALA A 51 2.39 -4.00 -2.01
C ALA A 51 2.43 -4.73 -3.37
N ILE A 52 2.73 -4.01 -4.46
CA ILE A 52 2.80 -4.58 -5.81
C ILE A 52 3.94 -5.60 -5.90
N ALA A 53 5.10 -5.31 -5.30
CA ALA A 53 6.22 -6.25 -5.27
C ALA A 53 5.86 -7.58 -4.59
N ALA A 54 4.99 -7.55 -3.58
CA ALA A 54 4.47 -8.74 -2.92
C ALA A 54 3.33 -9.44 -3.70
N GLY A 55 2.88 -8.88 -4.82
CA GLY A 55 1.74 -9.36 -5.61
C GLY A 55 0.37 -8.90 -5.11
N CYS A 56 0.31 -7.94 -4.18
CA CYS A 56 -0.93 -7.39 -3.65
C CYS A 56 -1.47 -6.25 -4.55
N THR A 57 -2.78 -6.05 -4.52
CA THR A 57 -3.42 -4.81 -4.98
C THR A 57 -3.61 -3.85 -3.82
N ALA A 58 -3.86 -2.57 -4.10
CA ALA A 58 -3.97 -1.57 -3.04
C ALA A 58 -5.19 -0.64 -3.18
N VAL A 59 -5.77 -0.29 -2.03
CA VAL A 59 -6.69 0.84 -1.87
C VAL A 59 -6.00 1.86 -0.97
N ILE A 60 -5.85 3.08 -1.45
CA ILE A 60 -5.02 4.11 -0.84
C ILE A 60 -5.93 5.24 -0.37
N LYS A 61 -5.84 5.55 0.92
CA LYS A 61 -6.52 6.68 1.54
C LYS A 61 -5.46 7.69 1.98
N PRO A 62 -5.16 8.71 1.16
CA PRO A 62 -4.24 9.76 1.53
C PRO A 62 -4.89 10.77 2.48
N SER A 63 -4.05 11.50 3.22
CA SER A 63 -4.54 12.61 4.03
C SER A 63 -5.23 13.68 3.16
N GLU A 64 -6.37 14.16 3.65
CA GLU A 64 -7.13 15.26 3.07
C GLU A 64 -6.37 16.59 3.04
N PHE A 65 -5.27 16.72 3.80
CA PHE A 65 -4.43 17.91 3.81
C PHE A 65 -3.36 17.93 2.70
N SER A 66 -3.23 16.87 1.91
CA SER A 66 -2.18 16.72 0.90
C SER A 66 -2.72 16.36 -0.49
N LEU A 67 -3.85 16.94 -0.87
CA LEU A 67 -4.57 16.65 -2.12
C LEU A 67 -3.74 16.95 -3.38
N LEU A 68 -2.97 18.05 -3.41
CA LEU A 68 -2.13 18.37 -4.57
C LEU A 68 -1.07 17.30 -4.84
N GLN A 69 -0.37 16.84 -3.80
CA GLN A 69 0.59 15.74 -3.92
C GLN A 69 -0.08 14.45 -4.40
N THR A 70 -1.28 14.17 -3.88
CA THR A 70 -2.09 13.01 -4.29
C THR A 70 -2.43 13.08 -5.78
N GLN A 71 -2.88 14.23 -6.28
CA GLN A 71 -3.22 14.41 -7.69
C GLN A 71 -2.01 14.20 -8.61
N VAL A 72 -0.85 14.76 -8.26
CA VAL A 72 0.39 14.59 -9.06
C VAL A 72 0.78 13.11 -9.14
N ILE A 73 0.78 12.39 -8.02
CA ILE A 73 1.11 10.96 -7.99
C ILE A 73 0.07 10.13 -8.74
N THR A 74 -1.21 10.43 -8.59
CA THR A 74 -2.29 9.72 -9.32
C THR A 74 -2.08 9.83 -10.83
N LYS A 75 -1.77 11.05 -11.32
CA LYS A 75 -1.47 11.25 -12.74
C LYS A 75 -0.23 10.49 -13.18
N ALA A 76 0.85 10.51 -12.38
CA ALA A 76 2.06 9.77 -12.69
C ALA A 76 1.82 8.25 -12.77
N LEU A 77 1.04 7.68 -11.84
CA LEU A 77 0.68 6.26 -11.82
C LEU A 77 -0.20 5.87 -13.02
N HIS A 78 -1.15 6.72 -13.42
CA HIS A 78 -1.93 6.49 -14.65
C HIS A 78 -1.03 6.50 -15.89
N THR A 79 -0.11 7.47 -16.01
CA THR A 79 0.84 7.52 -17.12
C THR A 79 1.77 6.30 -17.15
N ALA A 80 2.09 5.72 -15.99
CA ALA A 80 2.90 4.51 -15.89
C ALA A 80 2.17 3.25 -16.40
N GLY A 81 0.87 3.31 -16.70
CA GLY A 81 0.15 2.24 -17.39
C GLY A 81 -0.04 0.97 -16.56
N LEU A 82 -0.14 1.09 -15.23
CA LEU A 82 -0.43 -0.07 -14.38
C LEU A 82 -1.80 -0.67 -14.76
N PRO A 83 -1.96 -2.00 -14.71
CA PRO A 83 -3.25 -2.64 -14.97
C PRO A 83 -4.36 -2.08 -14.07
N ALA A 84 -5.57 -1.97 -14.63
CA ALA A 84 -6.73 -1.48 -13.90
C ALA A 84 -6.98 -2.28 -12.62
N GLY A 85 -7.24 -1.59 -11.50
CA GLY A 85 -7.50 -2.21 -10.21
C GLY A 85 -6.26 -2.55 -9.37
N VAL A 86 -5.03 -2.48 -9.93
CA VAL A 86 -3.79 -2.69 -9.15
C VAL A 86 -3.66 -1.68 -8.02
N PHE A 87 -4.07 -0.44 -8.27
CA PHE A 87 -4.19 0.60 -7.25
C PHE A 87 -5.50 1.36 -7.41
N ASN A 88 -6.05 1.81 -6.30
CA ASN A 88 -7.24 2.65 -6.23
C ASN A 88 -6.98 3.74 -5.19
N ILE A 89 -7.27 5.01 -5.50
CA ILE A 89 -7.10 6.12 -4.55
C ILE A 89 -8.48 6.66 -4.19
N VAL A 90 -8.79 6.67 -2.89
CA VAL A 90 -10.06 7.20 -2.37
C VAL A 90 -9.76 8.30 -1.36
N THR A 91 -10.19 9.52 -1.67
CA THR A 91 -10.00 10.69 -0.81
C THR A 91 -11.18 10.84 0.16
N GLY A 92 -10.90 11.41 1.33
CA GLY A 92 -11.91 11.69 2.34
C GLY A 92 -11.29 11.83 3.73
N ARG A 93 -12.11 12.05 4.75
CA ARG A 93 -11.66 12.22 6.13
C ARG A 93 -11.23 10.91 6.79
N GLY A 94 -10.39 10.99 7.81
CA GLY A 94 -9.95 9.82 8.59
C GLY A 94 -11.13 9.05 9.18
N ALA A 95 -12.00 9.76 9.90
CA ALA A 95 -13.18 9.23 10.58
C ALA A 95 -14.31 8.72 9.66
N SER A 96 -14.15 8.77 8.34
CA SER A 96 -15.12 8.20 7.41
C SER A 96 -14.45 7.18 6.51
N VAL A 97 -13.64 7.63 5.56
CA VAL A 97 -13.01 6.74 4.57
C VAL A 97 -11.90 5.90 5.20
N GLY A 98 -11.13 6.48 6.13
CA GLY A 98 -10.07 5.74 6.83
C GLY A 98 -10.64 4.61 7.68
N GLU A 99 -11.63 4.93 8.51
CA GLU A 99 -12.29 3.93 9.36
C GLU A 99 -12.99 2.83 8.54
N ALA A 100 -13.75 3.21 7.50
CA ALA A 100 -14.42 2.25 6.63
C ALA A 100 -13.41 1.32 5.93
N LEU A 101 -12.27 1.85 5.49
CA LEU A 101 -11.22 1.05 4.87
C LEU A 101 -10.58 0.09 5.88
N SER A 102 -10.28 0.56 7.09
CA SER A 102 -9.67 -0.24 8.16
C SER A 102 -10.56 -1.38 8.66
N ARG A 103 -11.89 -1.21 8.63
CA ARG A 103 -12.88 -2.23 9.05
C ARG A 103 -13.37 -3.13 7.92
N SER A 104 -12.96 -2.90 6.67
CA SER A 104 -13.47 -3.65 5.52
C SER A 104 -12.98 -5.10 5.54
N PRO A 105 -13.88 -6.11 5.48
CA PRO A 105 -13.48 -7.51 5.44
C PRO A 105 -12.78 -7.91 4.13
N GLN A 106 -12.86 -7.06 3.10
CA GLN A 106 -12.19 -7.26 1.81
C GLN A 106 -10.72 -6.81 1.84
N VAL A 107 -10.31 -6.06 2.87
CA VAL A 107 -8.94 -5.59 3.03
C VAL A 107 -8.18 -6.55 3.94
N ALA A 108 -7.19 -7.23 3.38
CA ALA A 108 -6.42 -8.24 4.09
C ALA A 108 -5.30 -7.64 4.98
N LYS A 109 -4.87 -6.41 4.70
CA LYS A 109 -3.80 -5.72 5.44
C LYS A 109 -4.00 -4.22 5.48
N ILE A 110 -3.87 -3.63 6.67
CA ILE A 110 -3.69 -2.17 6.81
C ILE A 110 -2.20 -1.83 7.00
N SER A 111 -1.76 -0.83 6.24
CA SER A 111 -0.45 -0.17 6.37
C SER A 111 -0.67 1.31 6.63
N PHE A 112 -0.67 1.68 7.91
CA PHE A 112 -0.94 3.03 8.38
C PHE A 112 0.35 3.83 8.60
N THR A 113 0.35 5.10 8.25
CA THR A 113 1.34 6.08 8.69
C THR A 113 0.62 7.36 9.09
N GLY A 114 0.80 7.78 10.35
CA GLY A 114 0.14 8.93 10.95
C GLY A 114 0.45 8.99 12.44
N SER A 115 -0.42 9.64 13.22
CA SER A 115 -0.22 9.78 14.66
C SER A 115 -0.39 8.45 15.41
N THR A 116 0.30 8.29 16.54
CA THR A 116 0.13 7.13 17.43
C THR A 116 -1.30 7.01 17.96
N ALA A 117 -1.96 8.13 18.24
CA ALA A 117 -3.34 8.15 18.74
C ALA A 117 -4.31 7.54 17.72
N THR A 118 -4.23 7.99 16.47
CA THR A 118 -5.03 7.46 15.35
C THR A 118 -4.69 5.99 15.08
N GLY A 119 -3.41 5.64 15.03
CA GLY A 119 -2.98 4.26 14.74
C GLY A 119 -3.40 3.24 15.80
N LYS A 120 -3.64 3.66 17.06
CA LYS A 120 -4.22 2.81 18.10
C LYS A 120 -5.71 2.58 17.87
N ALA A 121 -6.45 3.63 17.49
CA ALA A 121 -7.87 3.52 17.17
C ALA A 121 -8.13 2.60 15.96
N ASP A 122 -7.22 2.59 14.98
CA ASP A 122 -7.31 1.71 13.80
C ASP A 122 -7.06 0.21 14.09
N ARG A 123 -6.58 -0.15 15.29
CA ARG A 123 -6.28 -1.55 15.68
C ARG A 123 -7.41 -2.25 16.44
N THR A 124 -8.51 -1.55 16.73
CA THR A 124 -9.68 -2.05 17.50
C THR A 124 -10.94 -2.03 16.65
#